data_AF-A0AAW0ILQ4-F1
#
_entry.id   AF-A0AAW0ILQ4-F1
#
_cell.length_a   1.000
_cell.length_b   1.000
_cell.length_c   1.000
_cell.angle_alpha   90.00
_cell.angle_beta   90.00
_cell.angle_gamma   90.00
#
_symmetry.space_group_name_H-M   'P 1'
#
loop_
_entity.id
_entity.type
_entity.pdbx_description
1 polymer ?
#
loop_
_entity_poly.entity_id
_entity_poly.type
_entity_poly.pdbx_seq_one_letter_code
_entity_poly.pdbx_strand_id
1 'polypeptide(L)'
;MENKWGAISPVLAQDHHLSAVIRVLREVCVMNISVFQSLLLFLTVPLSKPKATRWSLVSKLMHKGVIACEEKQENVNEMEVADAALSTLCRNASSEGVDAEKIRSAHKKLEDLEIGIEDMENGLECLFRSLIKTRASFLNIISQ
;
A
#
# COMPACT_ATOMS: atom_id res chain seq x y z
N MET A 1 50.11 39.19 25.82
CA MET A 1 48.71 39.49 26.21
C MET A 1 47.80 38.63 25.38
N GLU A 2 47.35 37.53 25.98
CA GLU A 2 46.13 36.79 25.65
C GLU A 2 44.95 37.79 25.69
N ASN A 3 43.80 37.70 25.04
CA ASN A 3 42.95 36.67 24.44
C ASN A 3 41.65 37.40 23.99
N LYS A 4 40.88 36.87 23.02
CA LYS A 4 39.39 36.94 22.91
C LYS A 4 38.85 36.76 21.48
N TRP A 5 39.01 35.58 20.89
CA TRP A 5 38.16 35.16 19.75
C TRP A 5 37.77 33.68 19.81
N GLY A 6 37.67 33.12 21.02
CA GLY A 6 37.29 31.74 21.26
C GLY A 6 35.94 31.64 21.98
N ALA A 7 34.85 32.05 21.32
CA ALA A 7 33.49 31.79 21.80
C ALA A 7 32.48 31.85 20.63
N ILE A 8 32.71 31.08 19.56
CA ILE A 8 31.61 30.71 18.68
C ILE A 8 30.90 29.56 19.42
N SER A 9 29.77 29.94 20.01
CA SER A 9 29.10 29.31 21.14
C SER A 9 28.62 27.86 20.88
N PRO A 10 28.61 26.97 21.90
CA PRO A 10 28.00 25.62 21.84
C PRO A 10 26.54 25.64 21.36
N VAL A 11 25.86 26.79 21.51
CA VAL A 11 24.49 27.05 21.08
C VAL A 11 24.30 26.86 19.56
N LEU A 12 25.25 27.33 18.74
CA LEU A 12 25.16 27.16 17.27
C LEU A 12 25.31 25.69 16.85
N ALA A 13 26.17 24.92 17.54
CA ALA A 13 26.33 23.49 17.29
C ALA A 13 25.08 22.70 17.70
N GLN A 14 24.46 23.07 18.83
CA GLN A 14 23.19 22.50 19.31
C GLN A 14 22.06 22.67 18.28
N ASP A 15 21.94 23.85 17.67
CA ASP A 15 20.94 24.14 16.64
C ASP A 15 21.14 23.32 15.36
N HIS A 16 22.40 23.10 14.96
CA HIS A 16 22.70 22.27 13.79
C HIS A 16 22.36 20.78 14.02
N HIS A 17 22.65 20.24 15.21
CA HIS A 17 22.28 18.87 15.56
C HIS A 17 20.77 18.69 15.66
N LEU A 18 20.07 19.63 16.30
CA LEU A 18 18.61 19.62 16.39
C LEU A 18 17.96 19.72 15.00
N SER A 19 18.48 20.59 14.14
CA SER A 19 18.04 20.72 12.74
C SER A 19 18.20 19.41 11.95
N ALA A 20 19.35 18.73 12.12
CA ALA A 20 19.59 17.44 11.48
C ALA A 20 18.59 16.37 11.96
N VAL A 21 18.31 16.30 13.27
CA VAL A 21 17.32 15.38 13.83
C VAL A 21 15.91 15.67 13.30
N ILE A 22 15.50 16.93 13.24
CA ILE A 22 14.21 17.35 12.69
C ILE A 22 14.08 16.96 11.20
N ARG A 23 15.16 17.08 10.42
CA ARG A 23 15.18 16.69 9.01
C ARG A 23 14.98 15.19 8.83
N VAL A 24 15.77 14.37 9.54
CA VAL A 24 15.64 12.90 9.48
C VAL A 24 14.24 12.46 9.95
N LEU A 25 13.71 13.09 10.99
CA LEU A 25 12.35 12.84 11.47
C LEU A 25 11.29 13.12 10.41
N ARG A 26 11.42 14.25 9.70
CA ARG A 26 10.51 14.59 8.61
C ARG A 26 10.59 13.55 7.49
N GLU A 27 11.78 13.11 7.12
CA GLU A 27 11.98 12.06 6.11
C GLU A 27 11.32 10.75 6.53
N VAL A 28 11.52 10.31 7.78
CA VAL A 28 10.86 9.11 8.33
C VAL A 28 9.34 9.26 8.32
N CYS A 29 8.80 10.41 8.71
CA CYS A 29 7.37 10.69 8.63
C CYS A 29 6.83 10.57 7.20
N VAL A 30 7.54 11.15 6.21
CA VAL A 30 7.15 11.08 4.79
C VAL A 30 7.20 9.65 4.27
N MET A 31 8.25 8.89 4.61
CA MET A 31 8.34 7.47 4.25
C MET A 31 7.20 6.66 4.86
N ASN A 32 6.90 6.84 6.14
CA ASN A 32 5.79 6.14 6.79
C ASN A 32 4.44 6.47 6.14
N ILE A 33 4.17 7.75 5.87
CA ILE A 33 2.95 8.17 5.16
C ILE A 33 2.86 7.48 3.80
N SER A 34 3.97 7.41 3.06
CA SER A 34 4.00 6.77 1.74
C SER A 34 3.75 5.26 1.82
N VAL A 35 4.30 4.59 2.83
CA VAL A 35 4.04 3.17 3.10
C VAL A 35 2.57 2.95 3.43
N PHE A 36 1.99 3.73 4.35
CA PHE A 36 0.57 3.62 4.69
C PHE A 36 -0.33 3.92 3.51
N GLN A 37 -0.02 4.94 2.71
CA GLN A 37 -0.75 5.24 1.48
C GLN A 37 -0.70 4.06 0.51
N SER A 38 0.48 3.46 0.31
CA SER A 38 0.64 2.31 -0.59
C SER A 38 -0.15 1.09 -0.09
N LEU A 39 -0.11 0.82 1.22
CA LEU A 39 -0.90 -0.26 1.85
C LEU A 39 -2.40 0.01 1.74
N LEU A 40 -2.86 1.23 2.04
CA LEU A 40 -4.26 1.60 1.90
C LEU A 40 -4.72 1.52 0.44
N LEU A 41 -3.89 1.93 -0.52
CA LEU A 41 -4.17 1.80 -1.95
C LEU A 41 -4.25 0.32 -2.37
N PHE A 42 -3.34 -0.51 -1.89
CA PHE A 42 -3.35 -1.96 -2.12
C PHE A 42 -4.66 -2.60 -1.60
N LEU A 43 -5.11 -2.19 -0.41
CA LEU A 43 -6.35 -2.65 0.20
C LEU A 43 -7.62 -2.06 -0.43
N THR A 44 -7.53 -0.90 -1.07
CA THR A 44 -8.65 -0.20 -1.71
C THR A 44 -8.76 -0.47 -3.22
N VAL A 45 -7.86 -1.27 -3.82
CA VAL A 45 -7.99 -1.65 -5.24
C VAL A 45 -9.40 -2.18 -5.48
N PRO A 46 -10.15 -1.63 -6.45
CA PRO A 46 -11.56 -1.96 -6.60
C PRO A 46 -11.72 -3.43 -6.94
N LEU A 47 -12.61 -4.07 -6.19
CA LEU A 47 -13.29 -5.31 -6.56
C LEU A 47 -13.89 -5.12 -7.96
N SER A 48 -13.19 -5.59 -8.97
CA SER A 48 -13.48 -5.55 -10.40
C SER A 48 -13.64 -4.15 -11.01
N LYS A 49 -12.96 -3.91 -12.14
CA LYS A 49 -13.52 -3.01 -13.17
C LYS A 49 -14.99 -3.43 -13.35
N PRO A 50 -16.00 -2.55 -13.21
CA PRO A 50 -17.38 -2.96 -13.43
C PRO A 50 -17.41 -3.62 -14.80
N LYS A 51 -17.72 -4.93 -14.82
CA LYS A 51 -17.88 -5.73 -16.04
C LYS A 51 -18.56 -4.81 -17.02
N ALA A 52 -17.87 -4.44 -18.10
CA ALA A 52 -18.41 -3.53 -19.09
C ALA A 52 -19.78 -4.10 -19.49
N THR A 53 -20.83 -3.54 -18.90
CA THR A 53 -22.18 -4.04 -19.06
C THR A 53 -22.50 -3.86 -20.53
N ARG A 54 -23.44 -4.64 -21.03
CA ARG A 54 -23.76 -4.91 -22.45
C ARG A 54 -23.87 -3.64 -23.34
N TRP A 55 -23.83 -2.44 -22.77
CA TRP A 55 -23.62 -1.13 -23.39
C TRP A 55 -22.24 -0.88 -24.01
N SER A 56 -21.14 -1.53 -23.59
CA SER A 56 -19.83 -1.32 -24.24
C SER A 56 -19.74 -1.92 -25.64
N LEU A 57 -20.52 -2.97 -25.91
CA LEU A 57 -20.73 -3.49 -27.25
C LEU A 57 -21.56 -2.52 -28.10
N VAL A 58 -22.51 -1.80 -27.49
CA VAL A 58 -23.27 -0.73 -28.14
C VAL A 58 -22.37 0.47 -28.44
N SER A 59 -21.47 0.86 -27.53
CA SER A 59 -20.51 1.95 -27.78
C SER A 59 -19.46 1.58 -28.82
N LYS A 60 -19.00 0.32 -28.87
CA LYS A 60 -18.11 -0.18 -29.93
C LYS A 60 -18.79 -0.31 -31.31
N LEU A 61 -20.09 -0.56 -31.35
CA LEU A 61 -20.84 -0.56 -32.61
C LEU A 61 -21.08 0.86 -33.14
N MET A 62 -21.23 1.84 -32.24
CA MET A 62 -21.34 3.28 -32.56
C MET A 62 -19.99 3.93 -32.93
N HIS A 63 -18.86 3.40 -32.44
CA HIS A 63 -17.51 3.85 -32.77
C HIS A 63 -16.77 2.92 -33.73
N LYS A 64 -17.47 2.33 -34.72
CA LYS A 64 -16.82 1.64 -35.83
C LYS A 64 -16.12 2.66 -36.74
N GLY A 65 -14.94 3.09 -36.30
CA GLY A 65 -13.99 3.92 -37.02
C GLY A 65 -12.89 4.33 -36.06
N VAL A 66 -11.66 3.89 -36.33
CA VAL A 66 -10.40 4.25 -35.67
C VAL A 66 -9.91 3.32 -34.53
N ILE A 67 -9.38 2.17 -34.96
CA ILE A 67 -7.99 1.65 -34.80
C ILE A 67 -7.24 1.76 -33.44
N ALA A 68 -6.61 0.61 -33.14
CA ALA A 68 -5.35 0.32 -32.42
C ALA A 68 -5.37 -0.06 -30.93
N CYS A 69 -4.70 -1.19 -30.70
CA CYS A 69 -4.45 -1.92 -29.47
C CYS A 69 -3.23 -1.32 -28.74
N GLU A 70 -3.28 -1.22 -27.41
CA GLU A 70 -2.09 -1.10 -26.59
C GLU A 70 -2.07 -2.26 -25.59
N GLU A 71 -1.07 -3.11 -25.75
CA GLU A 71 -0.71 -4.21 -24.88
C GLU A 71 -0.10 -3.60 -23.60
N LYS A 72 -0.84 -3.64 -22.49
CA LYS A 72 -0.29 -3.34 -21.16
C LYS A 72 -0.05 -4.64 -20.41
N GLN A 73 1.21 -4.95 -20.22
CA GLN A 73 1.71 -5.94 -19.28
C GLN A 73 1.19 -5.58 -17.87
N GLU A 74 0.12 -6.24 -17.44
CA GLU A 74 -0.50 -6.03 -16.12
C GLU A 74 0.31 -6.84 -15.09
N ASN A 75 0.93 -6.14 -14.14
CA ASN A 75 1.51 -6.77 -12.96
C ASN A 75 0.34 -7.19 -12.06
N VAL A 76 -0.12 -8.43 -12.24
CA VAL A 76 -1.39 -8.91 -11.69
C VAL A 76 -1.28 -8.98 -10.16
N ASN A 77 -2.06 -8.16 -9.46
CA ASN A 77 -2.13 -8.17 -8.01
C ASN A 77 -2.89 -9.41 -7.52
N GLU A 78 -2.40 -10.09 -6.48
CA GLU A 78 -3.04 -11.31 -5.93
C GLU A 78 -4.50 -11.06 -5.50
N MET A 79 -4.82 -9.85 -5.04
CA MET A 79 -6.20 -9.40 -4.75
C MET A 79 -7.10 -9.42 -6.00
N GLU A 80 -6.58 -8.98 -7.15
CA GLU A 80 -7.31 -8.98 -8.43
C GLU A 80 -7.55 -10.41 -8.91
N VAL A 81 -6.62 -11.31 -8.63
CA VAL A 81 -6.76 -12.76 -8.92
C VAL A 81 -7.85 -13.38 -8.04
N ALA A 82 -7.87 -13.05 -6.75
CA ALA A 82 -8.86 -13.55 -5.80
C ALA A 82 -10.27 -13.04 -6.15
N ASP A 83 -10.40 -11.75 -6.47
CA ASP A 83 -11.67 -11.16 -6.89
C ASP A 83 -12.18 -11.74 -8.22
N ALA A 84 -11.32 -11.91 -9.21
CA ALA A 84 -11.69 -12.54 -10.48
C ALA A 84 -12.18 -13.99 -10.30
N ALA A 85 -11.57 -14.73 -9.36
CA ALA A 85 -11.99 -16.09 -9.01
C ALA A 85 -13.38 -16.10 -8.33
N LEU A 86 -13.60 -15.22 -7.33
CA LEU A 86 -14.89 -15.06 -6.65
C LEU A 86 -16.00 -14.62 -7.61
N SER A 87 -15.72 -13.62 -8.45
CA SER A 87 -16.62 -13.12 -9.49
C SER A 87 -17.03 -14.19 -10.53
N THR A 88 -16.18 -15.19 -10.74
CA THR A 88 -16.46 -16.34 -11.61
C THR A 88 -17.29 -17.39 -10.87
N LEU A 89 -16.99 -17.65 -9.60
CA LEU A 89 -17.77 -18.53 -8.73
C LEU A 89 -19.21 -18.05 -8.55
N CYS A 90 -19.43 -16.76 -8.23
CA CYS A 90 -20.77 -16.18 -8.08
C CYS A 90 -21.59 -16.23 -9.38
N ARG A 91 -20.94 -16.11 -10.55
CA ARG A 91 -21.61 -16.21 -11.85
C ARG A 91 -22.01 -17.65 -12.19
N ASN A 92 -21.21 -18.63 -11.77
CA ASN A 92 -21.44 -20.05 -12.07
C ASN A 92 -22.38 -20.72 -11.06
N ALA A 93 -22.55 -20.16 -9.85
CA ALA A 93 -23.59 -20.62 -8.91
C ALA A 93 -25.02 -20.50 -9.47
N SER A 94 -25.22 -19.69 -10.52
CA SER A 94 -26.50 -19.52 -11.24
C SER A 94 -26.70 -20.47 -12.44
N SER A 95 -25.72 -21.32 -12.78
CA SER A 95 -25.76 -22.23 -13.93
C SER A 95 -25.26 -23.61 -13.48
N GLU A 96 -26.12 -24.61 -13.49
CA GLU A 96 -25.79 -26.00 -13.14
C GLU A 96 -24.46 -26.45 -13.76
N GLY A 97 -23.56 -26.95 -12.91
CA GLY A 97 -22.24 -27.46 -13.29
C GLY A 97 -21.06 -26.64 -12.76
N VAL A 98 -20.96 -26.45 -11.43
CA VAL A 98 -19.74 -25.90 -10.84
C VAL A 98 -18.66 -26.97 -10.82
N ASP A 99 -17.65 -26.77 -11.65
CA ASP A 99 -16.42 -27.58 -11.72
C ASP A 99 -15.71 -27.59 -10.34
N ALA A 100 -15.71 -28.73 -9.67
CA ALA A 100 -15.17 -28.90 -8.31
C ALA A 100 -13.69 -28.48 -8.19
N GLU A 101 -12.96 -28.50 -9.31
CA GLU A 101 -11.58 -28.03 -9.40
C GLU A 101 -11.46 -26.51 -9.21
N LYS A 102 -12.42 -25.73 -9.74
CA LYS A 102 -12.46 -24.27 -9.56
C LYS A 102 -12.74 -23.88 -8.12
N ILE A 103 -13.66 -24.58 -7.45
CA ILE A 103 -13.96 -24.36 -6.02
C ILE A 103 -12.69 -24.60 -5.19
N ARG A 104 -12.00 -25.71 -5.43
CA ARG A 104 -10.76 -26.05 -4.70
C ARG A 104 -9.66 -25.02 -4.94
N SER A 105 -9.51 -24.53 -6.17
CA SER A 105 -8.53 -23.51 -6.50
C SER A 105 -8.81 -22.16 -5.83
N ALA A 106 -10.09 -21.78 -5.70
CA ALA A 106 -10.49 -20.55 -5.02
C ALA A 106 -10.28 -20.66 -3.51
N HIS A 107 -10.58 -21.83 -2.93
CA HIS A 107 -10.34 -22.10 -1.51
C HIS A 107 -8.86 -22.00 -1.14
N LYS A 108 -7.97 -22.53 -1.99
CA LYS A 108 -6.51 -22.40 -1.78
C LYS A 108 -6.06 -20.94 -1.82
N LYS A 109 -6.53 -20.15 -2.79
CA LYS A 109 -6.20 -18.72 -2.87
C LYS A 109 -6.72 -17.92 -1.68
N LEU A 110 -7.85 -18.31 -1.10
CA LEU A 110 -8.38 -17.70 0.12
C LEU A 110 -7.53 -18.03 1.34
N GLU A 111 -7.05 -19.27 1.45
CA GLU A 111 -6.13 -19.69 2.50
C GLU A 111 -4.78 -18.95 2.40
N ASP A 112 -4.21 -18.87 1.19
CA ASP A 112 -2.99 -18.09 0.95
C ASP A 112 -3.18 -16.60 1.30
N LEU A 113 -4.35 -16.04 0.98
CA LEU A 113 -4.71 -14.65 1.31
C LEU A 113 -4.88 -14.44 2.82
N GLU A 114 -5.49 -15.38 3.53
CA GLU A 114 -5.66 -15.32 4.98
C GLU A 114 -4.30 -15.26 5.69
N ILE A 115 -3.35 -16.11 5.27
CA ILE A 115 -1.97 -16.08 5.76
C ILE A 115 -1.31 -14.73 5.45
N GLY A 116 -1.49 -14.22 4.23
CA GLY A 116 -0.95 -12.91 3.84
C GLY A 116 -1.52 -11.74 4.64
N ILE A 117 -2.79 -11.80 5.05
CA ILE A 117 -3.43 -10.82 5.92
C ILE A 117 -2.83 -10.88 7.33
N GLU A 118 -2.66 -12.09 7.89
CA GLU A 118 -2.05 -12.28 9.21
C GLU A 118 -0.62 -11.71 9.25
N ASP A 119 0.20 -12.00 8.23
CA ASP A 119 1.57 -11.48 8.12
C ASP A 119 1.59 -9.94 8.05
N MET A 120 0.65 -9.35 7.33
CA MET A 120 0.51 -7.90 7.22
C MET A 120 0.07 -7.27 8.55
N GLU A 121 -0.88 -7.87 9.27
CA GLU A 121 -1.30 -7.41 10.61
C GLU A 121 -0.13 -7.44 11.59
N ASN A 122 0.64 -8.53 11.60
CA ASN A 122 1.85 -8.67 12.42
C ASN A 122 2.90 -7.61 12.07
N GLY A 123 3.13 -7.36 10.77
CA GLY A 123 4.05 -6.33 10.29
C GLY A 123 3.61 -4.91 10.71
N LEU A 124 2.31 -4.62 10.62
CA LEU A 124 1.74 -3.34 11.04
C LEU A 124 1.85 -3.13 12.55
N GLU A 125 1.58 -4.15 13.38
CA GLU A 125 1.79 -4.05 14.83
C GLU A 125 3.25 -3.68 15.15
N CYS A 126 4.20 -4.37 14.51
CA CYS A 126 5.62 -4.12 14.68
C CYS A 126 6.01 -2.68 14.29
N LEU A 127 5.48 -2.18 13.17
CA LEU A 127 5.68 -0.82 12.70
C LEU A 127 5.10 0.20 13.70
N PHE A 128 3.84 0.05 14.12
CA PHE A 128 3.21 0.95 15.10
C PHE A 128 3.99 1.00 16.41
N ARG A 129 4.41 -0.15 16.94
CA ARG A 129 5.25 -0.22 18.14
C ARG A 129 6.56 0.54 17.97
N SER A 130 7.18 0.44 16.81
CA SER A 130 8.44 1.13 16.49
C SER A 130 8.25 2.65 16.40
N LEU A 131 7.15 3.11 15.80
CA LEU A 131 6.80 4.52 15.71
C LEU A 131 6.52 5.14 17.09
N ILE A 132 5.80 4.42 17.95
CA ILE A 132 5.52 4.86 19.33
C ILE A 132 6.82 4.99 20.11
N LYS A 133 7.70 3.99 20.06
CA LYS A 133 9.02 4.02 20.73
C LYS A 133 9.87 5.19 20.24
N THR A 134 9.91 5.40 18.93
CA THR A 134 10.64 6.50 18.29
C THR A 134 10.13 7.85 18.78
N ARG A 135 8.80 8.06 18.76
CA ARG A 135 8.18 9.29 19.29
C ARG A 135 8.49 9.51 20.76
N ALA A 136 8.36 8.47 21.60
CA ALA A 136 8.65 8.56 23.02
C ALA A 136 10.13 8.92 23.28
N SER A 137 11.06 8.29 22.55
CA SER A 137 12.48 8.61 22.63
C SER A 137 12.76 10.07 22.28
N PHE A 138 12.10 10.63 21.26
CA PHE A 138 12.26 12.03 20.91
C PHE A 138 11.67 12.98 21.94
N LEU A 139 10.48 12.69 22.47
CA LEU A 139 9.90 13.48 23.55
C LEU A 139 10.82 13.49 24.78
N ASN A 140 11.42 12.34 25.11
CA ASN A 140 12.38 12.25 26.21
C ASN A 140 13.65 13.08 25.97
N ILE A 141 14.15 13.14 24.72
CA ILE A 141 15.31 13.96 24.36
C ILE A 141 14.98 15.46 24.46
N ILE A 142 13.79 15.87 24.02
CA ILE A 142 13.37 17.29 24.01
C ILE A 142 13.00 17.78 25.43
N SER A 143 12.57 16.86 26.30
CA SER A 143 12.15 17.18 27.68
C SER A 143 13.32 17.15 28.70
N GLN A 144 14.53 16.81 28.28
CA GLN A 144 15.76 16.91 29.09
C GLN A 144 16.44 18.26 28.87
#